data_AF-A0A954R3F1-F1
#
_entry.id   AF-A0A954R3F1-F1
#
_cell.length_a   1.000
_cell.length_b   1.000
_cell.length_c   1.000
_cell.angle_alpha   90.00
_cell.angle_beta   90.00
_cell.angle_gamma   90.00
#
_symmetry.space_group_name_H-M   'P 1'
#
loop_
_entity.id
_entity.type
_entity.pdbx_description
1 polymer ?
#
loop_
_entity_poly.entity_id
_entity_poly.type
_entity_poly.pdbx_seq_one_letter_code
_entity_poly.pdbx_strand_id
1 'polypeptide(L)'
;MLCAALLCGRMIALAEESQHAPIGQDDSASQRVSNWIEQFSADLKTLDQRYRVPLDNVSTQMLRETLRQWSSKLVDRNFDKLDRVSQTDYLLLAHELEYRLAKLELDAARDSTAAEFLPYAPDLVTFLKQREDVETIDPAAVASQLDRTAAAIEELTRQVALGSAAVVIPLENQSDPADAADPSVEIDSKDEAHLANISAKESNTASRRLAALRACELLGNLQSSLKEADRFYSGYDPNYTWWVAKPMERLSSALEKHRLTLREKMVGVPDADQQTIIGLPIGSEGLALELRHEWIAHDPTELIALAEREM
;
A
#
# COMPACT_ATOMS: atom_id res chain seq x y z
N MET A 1 -17.18 35.37 -48.56
CA MET A 1 -18.58 35.33 -49.04
C MET A 1 -19.39 34.55 -48.02
N LEU A 2 -20.49 35.16 -47.52
CA LEU A 2 -21.53 34.66 -46.59
C LEU A 2 -21.07 34.31 -45.17
N CYS A 3 -21.40 35.04 -44.08
CA CYS A 3 -22.67 35.51 -43.49
C CYS A 3 -23.69 34.41 -43.13
N ALA A 4 -23.77 34.07 -41.84
CA ALA A 4 -24.96 33.60 -41.10
C ALA A 4 -24.68 33.77 -39.59
N ALA A 5 -25.11 34.85 -38.94
CA ALA A 5 -26.45 35.17 -38.44
C ALA A 5 -26.71 34.64 -37.02
N LEU A 6 -26.85 35.62 -36.11
CA LEU A 6 -27.33 35.58 -34.74
C LEU A 6 -28.48 34.59 -34.49
N LEU A 7 -28.49 33.99 -33.30
CA LEU A 7 -29.69 33.81 -32.48
C LEU A 7 -29.31 33.71 -30.99
N CYS A 8 -29.21 34.89 -30.39
CA CYS A 8 -29.17 35.09 -28.94
C CYS A 8 -30.61 34.93 -28.44
N GLY A 9 -30.97 33.73 -27.97
CA GLY A 9 -32.27 33.45 -27.38
C GLY A 9 -32.33 33.92 -25.94
N ARG A 10 -32.92 35.11 -25.71
CA ARG A 10 -33.39 35.56 -24.40
C ARG A 10 -34.51 34.62 -23.95
N MET A 11 -34.20 33.72 -23.01
CA MET A 11 -35.23 33.04 -22.23
C MET A 11 -35.73 34.03 -21.17
N ILE A 12 -36.90 34.61 -21.45
CA ILE A 12 -37.72 35.32 -20.47
C ILE A 12 -38.27 34.26 -19.52
N ALA A 13 -37.61 34.06 -18.39
CA ALA A 13 -38.20 33.36 -17.25
C ALA A 13 -38.95 34.41 -16.42
N LEU A 14 -40.26 34.23 -16.34
CA LEU A 14 -41.14 34.96 -15.44
C LEU A 14 -40.65 34.76 -14.00
N ALA A 15 -40.25 35.87 -13.37
CA ALA A 15 -39.98 35.93 -11.95
C ALA A 15 -41.31 35.83 -11.21
N GLU A 16 -41.62 34.65 -10.69
CA GLU A 16 -42.64 34.49 -9.65
C GLU A 16 -41.95 34.77 -8.31
N GLU A 17 -42.22 35.97 -7.81
CA GLU A 17 -41.67 36.55 -6.59
C GLU A 17 -42.24 35.80 -5.38
N SER A 18 -41.66 34.64 -5.07
CA SER A 18 -41.85 33.98 -3.79
C SER A 18 -40.99 34.69 -2.75
N GLN A 19 -41.65 35.46 -1.90
CA GLN A 19 -41.07 35.96 -0.64
C GLN A 19 -40.76 34.76 0.27
N HIS A 20 -39.67 34.04 -0.01
CA HIS A 20 -39.00 33.24 1.00
C HIS A 20 -37.96 34.13 1.66
N ALA A 21 -38.23 34.48 2.91
CA ALA A 21 -37.22 35.07 3.79
C ALA A 21 -35.93 34.24 3.69
N PRO A 22 -34.74 34.85 3.64
CA PRO A 22 -33.51 34.08 3.71
C PRO A 22 -33.54 33.33 5.04
N ILE A 23 -33.68 32.00 4.97
CA ILE A 23 -33.44 31.12 6.11
C ILE A 23 -32.08 31.54 6.62
N GLY A 24 -32.04 32.05 7.86
CA GLY A 24 -30.81 32.49 8.50
C GLY A 24 -29.76 31.41 8.27
N GLN A 25 -28.69 31.78 7.57
CA GLN A 25 -27.51 30.93 7.52
C GLN A 25 -27.03 30.84 8.96
N ASP A 26 -27.32 29.69 9.55
CA ASP A 26 -26.83 29.33 10.86
C ASP A 26 -25.32 29.16 10.69
N ASP A 27 -24.54 30.21 10.97
CA ASP A 27 -23.06 30.15 10.98
C ASP A 27 -22.53 29.02 11.88
N SER A 28 -23.40 28.49 12.78
CA SER A 28 -23.14 27.30 13.58
C SER A 28 -23.11 26.01 12.76
N ALA A 29 -23.88 25.88 11.66
CA ALA A 29 -23.91 24.69 10.82
C ALA A 29 -22.57 24.48 10.10
N SER A 30 -21.98 25.56 9.55
CA SER A 30 -20.63 25.56 8.94
C SER A 30 -19.51 25.24 9.93
N GLN A 31 -19.79 25.31 11.23
CA GLN A 31 -18.83 25.05 12.32
C GLN A 31 -19.04 23.69 13.00
N ARG A 32 -20.05 22.90 12.61
CA ARG A 32 -20.26 21.55 13.14
C ARG A 32 -19.19 20.60 12.62
N VAL A 33 -18.77 19.68 13.49
CA VAL A 33 -17.79 18.64 13.14
C VAL A 33 -18.34 17.71 12.05
N SER A 34 -19.66 17.53 11.96
CA SER A 34 -20.30 16.79 10.86
C SER A 34 -19.91 17.29 9.46
N ASN A 35 -19.85 18.60 9.22
CA ASN A 35 -19.41 19.13 7.92
C ASN A 35 -17.94 18.79 7.63
N TRP A 36 -17.11 18.67 8.67
CA TRP A 36 -15.71 18.29 8.54
C TRP A 36 -15.57 16.82 8.20
N ILE A 37 -16.43 15.95 8.74
CA ILE A 37 -16.50 14.53 8.36
C ILE A 37 -16.85 14.40 6.87
N GLU A 38 -17.81 15.20 6.38
CA GLU A 38 -18.16 15.22 4.95
C GLU A 38 -17.00 15.68 4.07
N GLN A 39 -16.34 16.77 4.45
CA GLN A 39 -15.16 17.28 3.74
C GLN A 39 -14.00 16.29 3.75
N PHE A 40 -13.69 15.70 4.91
CA PHE A 40 -12.67 14.67 5.05
C PHE A 40 -12.97 13.46 4.16
N SER A 41 -14.22 12.99 4.16
CA SER A 41 -14.65 11.87 3.32
C SER A 41 -14.54 12.20 1.82
N ALA A 42 -14.87 13.44 1.45
CA ALA A 42 -14.71 13.93 0.08
C ALA A 42 -13.23 14.00 -0.34
N ASP A 43 -12.35 14.52 0.53
CA ASP A 43 -10.91 14.60 0.28
C ASP A 43 -10.30 13.20 0.09
N LEU A 44 -10.65 12.24 0.96
CA LEU A 44 -10.20 10.84 0.83
C LEU A 44 -10.67 10.23 -0.49
N LYS A 45 -11.93 10.46 -0.87
CA LYS A 45 -12.47 9.97 -2.14
C LYS A 45 -11.74 10.58 -3.33
N THR A 46 -11.39 11.87 -3.27
CA THR A 46 -10.61 12.52 -4.31
C THR A 46 -9.22 11.91 -4.44
N LEU A 47 -8.54 11.64 -3.31
CA LEU A 47 -7.22 11.01 -3.30
C LEU A 47 -7.27 9.59 -3.88
N ASP A 48 -8.23 8.77 -3.43
CA ASP A 48 -8.43 7.40 -3.94
C ASP A 48 -8.70 7.36 -5.44
N GLN A 49 -9.49 8.32 -5.93
CA GLN A 49 -9.77 8.43 -7.36
C GLN A 49 -8.57 8.90 -8.18
N ARG A 50 -7.75 9.80 -7.63
CA ARG A 50 -6.58 10.39 -8.30
C ARG A 50 -5.38 9.45 -8.33
N TYR A 51 -5.12 8.75 -7.22
CA TYR A 51 -3.93 7.95 -7.01
C TYR A 51 -4.27 6.47 -6.93
N ARG A 52 -4.46 5.81 -8.08
CA ARG A 52 -4.85 4.39 -8.16
C ARG A 52 -3.65 3.47 -8.35
N VAL A 53 -2.49 4.01 -8.70
CA VAL A 53 -1.29 3.21 -8.97
C VAL A 53 -0.74 2.61 -7.66
N PRO A 54 -0.65 1.27 -7.57
CA PRO A 54 -0.05 0.61 -6.41
C PRO A 54 1.45 0.93 -6.33
N LEU A 55 1.98 0.98 -5.11
CA LEU A 55 3.40 1.30 -4.81
C LEU A 55 3.86 2.70 -5.25
N ASP A 56 2.95 3.63 -5.54
CA ASP A 56 3.34 5.02 -5.70
C ASP A 56 3.71 5.65 -4.35
N ASN A 57 4.95 6.12 -4.23
CA ASN A 57 5.41 6.81 -3.03
C ASN A 57 4.69 8.15 -2.87
N VAL A 58 4.40 8.84 -3.99
CA VAL A 58 3.74 10.15 -3.96
C VAL A 58 2.34 10.04 -3.37
N SER A 59 1.54 9.06 -3.80
CA SER A 59 0.21 8.81 -3.23
C SER A 59 0.24 8.58 -1.71
N THR A 60 1.17 7.74 -1.25
CA THR A 60 1.37 7.44 0.17
C THR A 60 1.73 8.70 0.96
N GLN A 61 2.63 9.53 0.43
CA GLN A 61 3.00 10.80 1.04
C GLN A 61 1.83 11.79 1.11
N MET A 62 1.06 11.92 0.02
CA MET A 62 -0.08 12.83 -0.05
C MET A 62 -1.19 12.41 0.93
N LEU A 63 -1.48 11.12 1.04
CA LEU A 63 -2.44 10.60 2.01
C LEU A 63 -1.97 10.85 3.45
N ARG A 64 -0.70 10.54 3.75
CA ARG A 64 -0.10 10.79 5.08
C ARG A 64 -0.23 12.26 5.47
N GLU A 65 0.13 13.16 4.55
CA GLU A 65 0.10 14.59 4.79
C GLU A 65 -1.34 15.09 4.97
N THR A 66 -2.28 14.59 4.16
CA THR A 66 -3.71 14.90 4.29
C THR A 66 -4.25 14.47 5.66
N LEU A 67 -3.92 13.26 6.12
CA LEU A 67 -4.33 12.77 7.45
C LEU A 67 -3.75 13.63 8.58
N ARG A 68 -2.47 14.01 8.48
CA ARG A 68 -1.81 14.89 9.46
C ARG A 68 -2.41 16.29 9.48
N GLN A 69 -2.74 16.85 8.32
CA GLN A 69 -3.40 18.14 8.23
C GLN A 69 -4.79 18.12 8.85
N TRP A 70 -5.58 17.06 8.60
CA TRP A 70 -6.88 16.88 9.24
C TRP A 70 -6.76 16.72 10.76
N SER A 71 -5.77 15.96 11.24
CA SER A 71 -5.48 15.84 12.67
C SER A 71 -5.12 17.20 13.29
N SER A 72 -4.25 18.00 12.65
CA SER A 72 -3.90 19.34 13.11
C SER A 72 -5.11 20.27 13.15
N LYS A 73 -5.94 20.28 12.10
CA LYS A 73 -7.18 21.08 12.05
C LYS A 73 -8.10 20.73 13.21
N LEU A 74 -8.18 19.45 13.58
CA LEU A 74 -9.02 18.96 14.66
C LEU A 74 -8.50 19.43 16.02
N VAL A 75 -7.19 19.33 16.28
CA VAL A 75 -6.54 19.78 17.53
C VAL A 75 -6.70 21.29 17.77
N ASP A 76 -6.70 22.09 16.71
CA ASP A 76 -6.90 23.55 16.82
C ASP A 76 -8.30 23.96 17.33
N ARG A 77 -9.26 23.02 17.37
CA ARG A 77 -10.60 23.26 17.90
C ARG A 77 -10.64 23.12 19.41
N ASN A 78 -11.32 24.08 20.05
CA ASN A 78 -11.61 24.00 21.47
C ASN A 78 -12.76 23.01 21.72
N PHE A 79 -12.40 21.78 22.11
CA PHE A 79 -13.32 20.68 22.40
C PHE A 79 -14.40 21.05 23.45
N ASP A 80 -14.03 21.80 24.48
CA ASP A 80 -14.93 22.18 25.58
C ASP A 80 -16.05 23.13 25.14
N LYS A 81 -15.87 23.80 23.99
CA LYS A 81 -16.86 24.72 23.41
C LYS A 81 -17.80 24.04 22.42
N LEU A 82 -17.55 22.78 22.07
CA LEU A 82 -18.40 22.02 21.16
C LEU A 82 -19.67 21.56 21.86
N ASP A 83 -20.77 21.49 21.12
CA ASP A 83 -21.99 20.84 21.61
C ASP A 83 -21.78 19.32 21.74
N ARG A 84 -22.64 18.65 22.50
CA ARG A 84 -22.46 17.23 22.81
C ARG A 84 -22.39 16.33 21.57
N VAL A 85 -23.13 16.66 20.50
CA VAL A 85 -23.10 15.89 19.25
C VAL A 85 -21.75 16.10 18.57
N SER A 86 -21.33 17.35 18.39
CA SER A 86 -20.01 17.65 17.82
C SER A 86 -18.84 17.11 18.65
N GLN A 87 -18.95 17.02 19.98
CA GLN A 87 -17.94 16.36 20.83
C GLN A 87 -17.82 14.86 20.51
N THR A 88 -18.94 14.20 20.23
CA THR A 88 -18.95 12.78 19.88
C THR A 88 -18.33 12.58 18.50
N ASP A 89 -18.75 13.38 17.51
CA ASP A 89 -18.20 13.39 16.16
C ASP A 89 -16.70 13.69 16.14
N TYR A 90 -16.25 14.60 17.02
CA TYR A 90 -14.84 14.92 17.20
C TYR A 90 -14.06 13.69 17.65
N LEU A 91 -14.52 12.98 18.68
CA LEU A 91 -13.81 11.81 19.21
C LEU A 91 -13.76 10.68 18.17
N LEU A 92 -14.85 10.45 17.45
CA LEU A 92 -14.92 9.49 16.35
C LEU A 92 -13.93 9.83 15.24
N LEU A 93 -13.92 11.09 14.77
CA LEU A 93 -13.03 11.52 13.70
C LEU A 93 -11.55 11.51 14.14
N ALA A 94 -11.24 11.93 15.37
CA ALA A 94 -9.88 11.92 15.91
C ALA A 94 -9.31 10.51 15.92
N HIS A 95 -10.10 9.56 16.40
CA HIS A 95 -9.73 8.17 16.51
C HIS A 95 -9.62 7.50 15.13
N GLU A 96 -10.51 7.82 14.19
CA GLU A 96 -10.40 7.37 12.79
C GLU A 96 -9.12 7.88 12.10
N LEU A 97 -8.76 9.14 12.32
CA LEU A 97 -7.53 9.73 11.78
C LEU A 97 -6.27 9.07 12.34
N GLU A 98 -6.25 8.81 13.65
CA GLU A 98 -5.16 8.10 14.32
C GLU A 98 -5.00 6.68 13.76
N TYR A 99 -6.11 5.94 13.67
CA TYR A 99 -6.12 4.60 13.10
C TYR A 99 -5.60 4.58 11.66
N ARG A 100 -6.14 5.43 10.78
CA ARG A 100 -5.74 5.47 9.37
C ARG A 100 -4.28 5.82 9.19
N LEU A 101 -3.76 6.77 9.98
CA LEU A 101 -2.36 7.15 9.91
C LEU A 101 -1.46 6.00 10.37
N ALA A 102 -1.77 5.38 11.50
CA ALA A 102 -1.00 4.23 12.01
C ALA A 102 -1.04 3.04 11.04
N LYS A 103 -2.22 2.76 10.45
CA LYS A 103 -2.41 1.70 9.45
C LYS A 103 -1.55 1.96 8.21
N LEU A 104 -1.57 3.20 7.72
CA LEU A 104 -0.78 3.61 6.56
C LEU A 104 0.72 3.41 6.80
N GLU A 105 1.24 3.79 7.96
CA GLU A 105 2.67 3.62 8.27
C GLU A 105 3.05 2.14 8.40
N LEU A 106 2.18 1.33 9.00
CA LEU A 106 2.38 -0.10 9.17
C LEU A 106 2.38 -0.84 7.82
N ASP A 107 1.45 -0.49 6.92
CA ASP A 107 1.43 -1.04 5.57
C ASP A 107 2.61 -0.52 4.72
N ALA A 108 3.00 0.75 4.87
CA ALA A 108 4.19 1.30 4.20
C ALA A 108 5.49 0.62 4.65
N ALA A 109 5.61 0.27 5.95
CA ALA A 109 6.77 -0.49 6.45
C ALA A 109 6.83 -1.91 5.87
N ARG A 110 5.67 -2.58 5.74
CA ARG A 110 5.57 -3.89 5.08
C ARG A 110 5.93 -3.81 3.60
N ASP A 111 5.43 -2.79 2.90
CA ASP A 111 5.72 -2.55 1.49
C ASP A 111 7.20 -2.25 1.27
N SER A 112 7.82 -1.46 2.15
CA SER A 112 9.25 -1.18 2.10
C SER A 112 10.10 -2.43 2.27
N THR A 113 9.67 -3.38 3.09
CA THR A 113 10.37 -4.66 3.26
C THR A 113 10.17 -5.55 2.04
N ALA A 114 8.96 -5.55 1.46
CA ALA A 114 8.65 -6.29 0.24
C ALA A 114 9.35 -5.76 -1.01
N ALA A 115 9.69 -4.47 -1.04
CA ALA A 115 10.37 -3.81 -2.15
C ALA A 115 11.73 -4.45 -2.50
N GLU A 116 12.37 -5.14 -1.54
CA GLU A 116 13.58 -5.94 -1.79
C GLU A 116 13.39 -6.97 -2.91
N PHE A 117 12.20 -7.56 -3.02
CA PHE A 117 11.87 -8.57 -4.04
C PHE A 117 11.40 -7.98 -5.36
N LEU A 118 11.20 -6.65 -5.42
CA LEU A 118 10.56 -5.93 -6.52
C LEU A 118 11.38 -4.72 -6.99
N PRO A 119 12.69 -4.86 -7.28
CA PRO A 119 13.55 -3.71 -7.66
C PRO A 119 13.11 -3.02 -8.96
N TYR A 120 12.33 -3.70 -9.80
CA TYR A 120 11.78 -3.19 -11.06
C TYR A 120 10.42 -2.48 -10.91
N ALA A 121 9.81 -2.50 -9.72
CA ALA A 121 8.51 -1.87 -9.49
C ALA A 121 8.46 -0.37 -9.86
N PRO A 122 9.50 0.46 -9.60
CA PRO A 122 9.50 1.87 -9.98
C PRO A 122 9.29 2.11 -11.48
N ASP A 123 9.83 1.24 -12.35
CA ASP A 123 9.67 1.37 -13.81
C ASP A 123 8.21 1.12 -14.21
N LEU A 124 7.56 0.14 -13.58
CA LEU A 124 6.15 -0.18 -13.82
C LEU A 124 5.23 0.92 -13.29
N VAL A 125 5.51 1.42 -12.08
CA VAL A 125 4.78 2.55 -11.49
C VAL A 125 4.88 3.78 -12.39
N THR A 126 6.07 4.08 -12.92
CA THR A 126 6.27 5.20 -13.85
C THR A 126 5.40 5.07 -15.09
N PHE A 127 5.37 3.89 -15.73
CA PHE A 127 4.50 3.64 -16.88
C PHE A 127 3.00 3.80 -16.53
N LEU A 128 2.57 3.25 -15.38
CA LEU A 128 1.19 3.35 -14.95
C LEU A 128 0.76 4.81 -14.67
N LYS A 129 1.68 5.63 -14.13
CA LYS A 129 1.43 7.05 -13.84
C LYS A 129 1.28 7.90 -15.09
N GLN A 130 1.97 7.59 -16.19
CA GLN A 130 1.78 8.29 -17.48
C GLN A 130 0.31 8.31 -17.90
N ARG A 131 -0.44 7.25 -17.62
CA ARG A 131 -1.89 7.17 -17.86
C ARG A 131 -2.68 8.12 -16.97
N GLU A 132 -2.34 8.20 -15.69
CA GLU A 132 -3.01 9.08 -14.72
C GLU A 132 -2.72 10.55 -15.00
N ASP A 133 -1.53 10.87 -15.49
CA ASP A 133 -1.09 12.23 -15.81
C ASP A 133 -1.48 12.67 -17.23
N VAL A 134 -2.14 11.78 -17.99
CA VAL A 134 -2.59 12.03 -19.38
C VAL A 134 -1.42 12.45 -20.27
N GLU A 135 -0.26 11.84 -20.05
CA GLU A 135 0.93 12.09 -20.85
C GLU A 135 0.83 11.37 -22.19
N THR A 136 1.40 11.99 -23.23
CA THR A 136 1.53 11.36 -24.54
C THR A 136 2.57 10.25 -24.47
N ILE A 137 2.20 9.03 -24.83
CA ILE A 137 3.11 7.90 -24.88
C ILE A 137 3.73 7.76 -26.27
N ASP A 138 5.00 7.35 -26.32
CA ASP A 138 5.64 6.82 -27.53
C ASP A 138 5.55 5.28 -27.49
N PRO A 139 4.71 4.65 -28.33
CA PRO A 139 4.53 3.20 -28.36
C PRO A 139 5.83 2.40 -28.47
N ALA A 140 6.80 2.86 -29.27
CA ALA A 140 8.05 2.13 -29.49
C ALA A 140 8.96 2.21 -28.25
N ALA A 141 9.00 3.37 -27.59
CA ALA A 141 9.73 3.56 -26.35
C ALA A 141 9.11 2.73 -25.21
N VAL A 142 7.77 2.74 -25.07
CA VAL A 142 7.04 1.93 -24.08
C VAL A 142 7.31 0.44 -24.31
N ALA A 143 7.19 -0.05 -25.54
CA ALA A 143 7.51 -1.44 -25.88
C ALA A 143 8.94 -1.83 -25.45
N SER A 144 9.91 -0.96 -25.72
CA SER A 144 11.30 -1.17 -25.34
C SER A 144 11.53 -1.11 -23.83
N GLN A 145 10.77 -0.29 -23.10
CA GLN A 145 10.80 -0.25 -21.64
C GLN A 145 10.24 -1.54 -21.04
N LEU A 146 9.04 -1.96 -21.46
CA LEU A 146 8.40 -3.17 -20.94
C LEU A 146 9.23 -4.43 -21.23
N ASP A 147 9.86 -4.53 -22.40
CA ASP A 147 10.71 -5.68 -22.74
C ASP A 147 11.98 -5.73 -21.85
N ARG A 148 12.61 -4.58 -21.60
CA ARG A 148 13.75 -4.49 -20.66
C ARG A 148 13.34 -4.87 -19.25
N THR A 149 12.20 -4.37 -18.78
CA THR A 149 11.66 -4.72 -17.46
C THR A 149 11.34 -6.21 -17.37
N ALA A 150 10.75 -6.80 -18.41
CA ALA A 150 10.49 -8.24 -18.46
C ALA A 150 11.77 -9.08 -18.38
N ALA A 151 12.83 -8.68 -19.11
CA ALA A 151 14.13 -9.35 -19.03
C ALA A 151 14.75 -9.26 -17.63
N ALA A 152 14.63 -8.11 -16.96
CA ALA A 152 15.10 -7.95 -15.58
C ALA A 152 14.34 -8.85 -14.58
N ILE A 153 13.02 -8.99 -14.76
CA ILE A 153 12.19 -9.88 -13.95
C ILE A 153 12.56 -11.35 -14.18
N GLU A 154 12.77 -11.77 -15.44
CA GLU A 154 13.18 -13.13 -15.77
C GLU A 154 14.53 -13.50 -15.16
N GLU A 155 15.48 -12.55 -15.15
CA GLU A 155 16.77 -12.71 -14.50
C GLU A 155 16.62 -12.85 -12.97
N LEU A 156 15.87 -11.95 -12.34
CA LEU A 156 15.63 -12.00 -10.90
C LEU A 156 14.91 -13.30 -10.50
N THR A 157 13.92 -13.72 -11.28
CA THR A 157 13.21 -14.98 -11.08
C THR A 157 14.17 -16.16 -11.11
N ARG A 158 15.14 -16.16 -12.04
CA ARG A 158 16.16 -17.21 -12.12
C ARG A 158 17.07 -17.22 -10.90
N GLN A 159 17.48 -16.05 -10.41
CA GLN A 159 18.31 -15.93 -9.20
C GLN A 159 17.59 -16.45 -7.96
N VAL A 160 16.31 -16.09 -7.78
CA VAL A 160 15.45 -16.59 -6.70
C VAL A 160 15.27 -18.12 -6.83
N ALA A 161 15.03 -18.63 -8.04
CA ALA A 161 14.85 -20.07 -8.26
C ALA A 161 16.10 -20.89 -7.92
N LEU A 162 17.29 -20.35 -8.23
CA LEU A 162 18.60 -20.95 -7.94
C LEU A 162 19.02 -20.85 -6.47
N GLY A 163 18.23 -20.17 -5.62
CA GLY A 163 18.54 -20.00 -4.20
C GLY A 163 19.73 -19.04 -3.95
N SER A 164 20.15 -18.28 -4.97
CA SER A 164 21.12 -17.22 -4.77
C SER A 164 20.41 -16.08 -4.06
N ALA A 165 20.54 -16.06 -2.72
CA ALA A 165 20.25 -14.91 -1.87
C ALA A 165 21.27 -13.79 -2.14
N ALA A 166 21.49 -13.43 -3.39
CA ALA A 166 22.25 -12.26 -3.81
C ALA A 166 21.28 -11.12 -4.11
N VAL A 167 20.45 -10.78 -3.13
CA VAL A 167 20.13 -9.36 -2.92
C VAL A 167 21.14 -8.89 -1.88
N VAL A 168 22.02 -8.00 -2.31
CA VAL A 168 23.30 -7.64 -1.70
C VAL A 168 23.10 -6.84 -0.40
N ILE A 169 23.62 -7.36 0.72
CA ILE A 169 24.37 -6.59 1.73
C ILE A 169 25.57 -7.45 2.18
N PRO A 170 26.82 -6.95 2.15
CA PRO A 170 27.99 -7.70 2.61
C PRO A 170 28.07 -7.66 4.14
N LEU A 171 28.00 -8.83 4.78
CA LEU A 171 28.57 -9.03 6.10
C LEU A 171 29.74 -10.00 5.94
N GLU A 172 30.89 -9.40 5.67
CA GLU A 172 32.17 -10.08 5.60
C GLU A 172 32.53 -10.55 7.02
N ASN A 173 32.42 -11.87 7.21
CA ASN A 173 32.85 -12.55 8.42
C ASN A 173 34.31 -12.98 8.20
N GLN A 174 35.26 -12.20 8.70
CA GLN A 174 36.64 -12.67 8.87
C GLN A 174 36.85 -13.06 10.32
N SER A 175 36.69 -14.36 10.57
CA SER A 175 37.31 -15.04 11.70
C SER A 175 38.61 -15.68 11.19
N ASP A 176 39.75 -15.30 11.74
CA ASP A 176 40.98 -16.09 11.72
C ASP A 176 41.36 -16.54 13.15
N PRO A 177 42.16 -17.61 13.31
CA PRO A 177 41.93 -18.63 14.33
C PRO A 177 42.96 -18.68 15.48
N ALA A 178 42.54 -19.39 16.53
CA ALA A 178 43.32 -20.20 17.48
C ALA A 178 44.36 -19.52 18.41
N ASP A 179 44.14 -19.66 19.73
CA ASP A 179 45.17 -20.23 20.60
C ASP A 179 44.59 -20.92 21.86
N ALA A 180 45.40 -21.78 22.48
CA ALA A 180 45.07 -23.07 23.12
C ALA A 180 44.72 -23.11 24.64
N ALA A 181 44.18 -24.28 25.04
CA ALA A 181 44.13 -24.96 26.38
C ALA A 181 43.28 -24.30 27.49
N ASP A 182 42.47 -24.97 28.31
CA ASP A 182 42.57 -26.24 29.07
C ASP A 182 41.13 -26.69 29.50
N PRO A 183 40.83 -27.98 29.83
CA PRO A 183 39.47 -28.44 30.04
C PRO A 183 39.08 -28.41 31.52
N SER A 184 38.05 -27.65 31.86
CA SER A 184 37.31 -27.81 33.12
C SER A 184 35.85 -27.45 32.86
N VAL A 185 34.96 -28.33 33.32
CA VAL A 185 33.52 -28.30 33.09
C VAL A 185 32.92 -27.01 33.68
N GLU A 186 32.64 -26.04 32.82
CA GLU A 186 31.82 -24.85 33.08
C GLU A 186 30.56 -24.96 32.20
N ILE A 187 29.39 -24.66 32.75
CA ILE A 187 28.13 -24.61 31.99
C ILE A 187 28.27 -23.45 30.99
N ASP A 188 28.27 -23.81 29.71
CA ASP A 188 28.96 -23.12 28.63
C ASP A 188 28.19 -21.86 28.19
N SER A 189 28.78 -20.68 28.38
CA SER A 189 28.31 -19.39 27.81
C SER A 189 28.14 -19.42 26.28
N LYS A 190 28.64 -20.46 25.61
CA LYS A 190 28.43 -20.76 24.20
C LYS A 190 27.02 -21.24 23.86
N ASP A 191 26.31 -21.89 24.77
CA ASP A 191 24.97 -22.42 24.50
C ASP A 191 23.93 -21.29 24.42
N GLU A 192 24.04 -20.27 25.30
CA GLU A 192 23.19 -19.06 25.25
C GLU A 192 23.43 -18.24 23.97
N ALA A 193 24.70 -18.06 23.59
CA ALA A 193 25.06 -17.37 22.35
C ALA A 193 24.59 -18.14 21.09
N HIS A 194 24.59 -19.47 21.14
CA HIS A 194 24.09 -20.32 20.06
C HIS A 194 22.56 -20.27 19.96
N LEU A 195 21.84 -20.36 21.09
CA LEU A 195 20.38 -20.22 21.16
C LEU A 195 19.90 -18.85 20.69
N ALA A 196 20.59 -17.77 21.08
CA ALA A 196 20.30 -16.42 20.61
C ALA A 196 20.49 -16.27 19.09
N ASN A 197 21.54 -16.87 18.52
CA ASN A 197 21.79 -16.86 17.07
C ASN A 197 20.77 -17.69 16.28
N ILE A 198 20.32 -18.82 16.81
CA ILE A 198 19.27 -19.65 16.18
C ILE A 198 17.96 -18.88 16.16
N SER A 199 17.54 -18.30 17.29
CA SER A 199 16.31 -17.50 17.39
C SER A 199 16.34 -16.28 16.46
N ALA A 200 17.47 -15.58 16.37
CA ALA A 200 17.65 -14.46 15.45
C ALA A 200 17.57 -14.88 13.97
N LYS A 201 18.14 -16.04 13.62
CA LYS A 201 18.10 -16.58 12.25
C LYS A 201 16.68 -17.03 11.85
N GLU A 202 15.94 -17.65 12.77
CA GLU A 202 14.55 -18.05 12.56
C GLU A 202 13.63 -16.83 12.40
N SER A 203 13.81 -15.81 13.25
CA SER A 203 13.09 -14.54 13.14
C SER A 203 13.34 -13.85 11.80
N ASN A 204 14.61 -13.76 11.35
CA ASN A 204 14.95 -13.19 10.05
C ASN A 204 14.35 -14.00 8.89
N THR A 205 14.38 -15.33 8.98
CA THR A 205 13.76 -16.19 7.97
C THR A 205 12.25 -15.96 7.91
N ALA A 206 11.56 -15.89 9.05
CA ALA A 206 10.13 -15.59 9.11
C ALA A 206 9.79 -14.22 8.50
N SER A 207 10.50 -13.17 8.89
CA SER A 207 10.34 -11.82 8.32
C SER A 207 10.53 -11.79 6.82
N ARG A 208 11.54 -12.51 6.30
CA ARG A 208 11.79 -12.65 4.86
C ARG A 208 10.64 -13.36 4.15
N ARG A 209 10.03 -14.40 4.75
CA ARG A 209 8.84 -15.07 4.20
C ARG A 209 7.64 -14.12 4.14
N LEU A 210 7.42 -13.33 5.19
CA LEU A 210 6.33 -12.36 5.24
C LEU A 210 6.50 -11.26 4.18
N ALA A 211 7.72 -10.76 4.02
CA ALA A 211 8.06 -9.80 2.98
C ALA A 211 7.84 -10.36 1.57
N ALA A 212 8.18 -11.63 1.33
CA ALA A 212 7.91 -12.30 0.07
C ALA A 212 6.40 -12.48 -0.20
N LEU A 213 5.61 -12.84 0.83
CA LEU A 213 4.15 -12.92 0.70
C LEU A 213 3.54 -11.56 0.38
N ARG A 214 4.01 -10.50 1.05
CA ARG A 214 3.58 -9.13 0.76
C ARG A 214 3.96 -8.72 -0.67
N ALA A 215 5.15 -9.08 -1.13
CA ALA A 215 5.57 -8.84 -2.52
C ALA A 215 4.65 -9.55 -3.52
N CYS A 216 4.19 -10.78 -3.24
CA CYS A 216 3.23 -11.49 -4.08
C CYS A 216 1.86 -10.78 -4.17
N GLU A 217 1.38 -10.19 -3.07
CA GLU A 217 0.16 -9.37 -3.06
C GLU A 217 0.33 -8.11 -3.93
N LEU A 218 1.43 -7.38 -3.73
CA LEU A 218 1.77 -6.18 -4.49
C LEU A 218 1.92 -6.47 -5.99
N LEU A 219 2.50 -7.62 -6.35
CA LEU A 219 2.57 -8.08 -7.74
C LEU A 219 1.20 -8.32 -8.36
N GLY A 220 0.26 -8.90 -7.61
CA GLY A 220 -1.13 -9.08 -8.07
C GLY A 220 -1.81 -7.74 -8.34
N ASN A 221 -1.59 -6.75 -7.49
CA ASN A 221 -2.10 -5.39 -7.67
C ASN A 221 -1.48 -4.74 -8.91
N LEU A 222 -0.15 -4.80 -9.07
CA LEU A 222 0.55 -4.28 -10.26
C LEU A 222 0.08 -4.96 -11.55
N GLN A 223 -0.06 -6.29 -11.58
CA GLN A 223 -0.57 -7.02 -12.74
C GLN A 223 -1.99 -6.57 -13.12
N SER A 224 -2.84 -6.29 -12.13
CA SER A 224 -4.20 -5.80 -12.35
C SER A 224 -4.18 -4.40 -12.97
N SER A 225 -3.40 -3.46 -12.39
CA SER A 225 -3.24 -2.11 -12.92
C SER A 225 -2.63 -2.09 -14.33
N LEU A 226 -1.67 -2.98 -14.62
CA LEU A 226 -1.06 -3.13 -15.94
C LEU A 226 -2.07 -3.63 -16.97
N LYS A 227 -2.90 -4.63 -16.63
CA LYS A 227 -3.98 -5.10 -17.52
C LYS A 227 -4.98 -4.00 -17.83
N GLU A 228 -5.33 -3.17 -16.85
CA GLU A 228 -6.19 -2.01 -17.07
C GLU A 228 -5.54 -0.99 -18.00
N ALA A 229 -4.24 -0.69 -17.81
CA ALA A 229 -3.50 0.23 -18.67
C ALA A 229 -3.40 -0.29 -20.11
N ASP A 230 -3.09 -1.58 -20.28
CA ASP A 230 -3.01 -2.21 -21.59
C ASP A 230 -4.35 -2.18 -22.33
N ARG A 231 -5.45 -2.51 -21.62
CA ARG A 231 -6.81 -2.43 -22.16
C ARG A 231 -7.17 -1.00 -22.55
N PHE A 232 -6.78 -0.01 -21.76
CA PHE A 232 -7.01 1.40 -22.07
C PHE A 232 -6.34 1.77 -23.39
N TYR A 233 -5.02 1.64 -23.50
CA TYR A 233 -4.30 2.09 -24.70
C TYR A 233 -4.63 1.28 -25.96
N SER A 234 -4.79 -0.04 -25.83
CA SER A 234 -5.17 -0.90 -26.97
C SER A 234 -6.53 -0.54 -27.58
N GLY A 235 -7.41 0.10 -26.81
CA GLY A 235 -8.72 0.56 -27.27
C GLY A 235 -8.70 1.90 -28.02
N TYR A 236 -7.62 2.70 -27.88
CA TYR A 236 -7.54 4.05 -28.46
C TYR A 236 -6.51 4.17 -29.59
N ASP A 237 -5.35 3.54 -29.49
CA ASP A 237 -4.25 3.69 -30.46
C ASP A 237 -3.83 2.35 -31.10
N PRO A 238 -4.06 2.14 -32.40
CA PRO A 238 -3.60 0.95 -33.11
C PRO A 238 -2.07 0.77 -33.11
N ASN A 239 -1.29 1.85 -33.10
CA ASN A 239 0.18 1.79 -33.06
C ASN A 239 0.66 1.26 -31.71
N TYR A 240 0.00 1.63 -30.62
CA TYR A 240 0.26 1.04 -29.30
C TYR A 240 0.10 -0.48 -29.35
N THR A 241 -1.05 -0.96 -29.83
CA THR A 241 -1.33 -2.39 -29.93
C THR A 241 -0.27 -3.12 -30.74
N TRP A 242 0.20 -2.53 -31.84
CA TRP A 242 1.22 -3.15 -32.69
C TRP A 242 2.58 -3.29 -31.98
N TRP A 243 3.06 -2.22 -31.33
CA TRP A 243 4.37 -2.22 -30.67
C TRP A 243 4.37 -2.98 -29.33
N VAL A 244 3.30 -2.83 -28.54
CA VAL A 244 3.30 -3.20 -27.12
C VAL A 244 2.72 -4.59 -26.85
N ALA A 245 1.92 -5.16 -27.75
CA ALA A 245 1.26 -6.46 -27.52
C ALA A 245 2.24 -7.57 -27.09
N LYS A 246 3.37 -7.72 -27.79
CA LYS A 246 4.36 -8.77 -27.48
C LYS A 246 5.17 -8.48 -26.20
N PRO A 247 5.73 -7.27 -26.00
CA PRO A 247 6.36 -6.91 -24.74
C PRO A 247 5.45 -7.04 -23.52
N MET A 248 4.18 -6.64 -23.62
CA MET A 248 3.21 -6.75 -22.53
C MET A 248 2.89 -8.21 -22.18
N GLU A 249 2.72 -9.08 -23.19
CA GLU A 249 2.54 -10.52 -22.99
C GLU A 249 3.75 -11.13 -22.26
N ARG A 250 4.97 -10.81 -22.69
CA ARG A 250 6.22 -11.26 -22.05
C ARG A 250 6.30 -10.77 -20.61
N LEU A 251 6.04 -9.48 -20.37
CA LEU A 251 6.06 -8.88 -19.03
C LEU A 251 5.04 -9.55 -18.10
N SER A 252 3.80 -9.72 -18.55
CA SER A 252 2.75 -10.36 -17.76
C SER A 252 3.12 -11.79 -17.35
N SER A 253 3.73 -12.55 -18.27
CA SER A 253 4.22 -13.91 -18.03
C SER A 253 5.40 -13.95 -17.07
N ALA A 254 6.32 -12.99 -17.21
CA ALA A 254 7.48 -12.86 -16.33
C ALA A 254 7.05 -12.52 -14.89
N LEU A 255 6.14 -11.56 -14.72
CA LEU A 255 5.58 -11.19 -13.41
C LEU A 255 4.89 -12.38 -12.74
N GLU A 256 4.09 -13.13 -13.51
CA GLU A 256 3.39 -14.30 -12.99
C GLU A 256 4.37 -15.39 -12.54
N LYS A 257 5.36 -15.69 -13.37
CA LYS A 257 6.40 -16.66 -13.03
C LYS A 257 7.20 -16.24 -11.79
N HIS A 258 7.52 -14.95 -11.66
CA HIS A 258 8.21 -14.42 -10.49
C HIS A 258 7.37 -14.57 -9.23
N ARG A 259 6.08 -14.20 -9.29
CA ARG A 259 5.11 -14.35 -8.20
C ARG A 259 5.01 -15.80 -7.73
N LEU A 260 4.89 -16.75 -8.66
CA LEU A 260 4.85 -18.19 -8.36
C LEU A 260 6.17 -18.67 -7.74
N THR A 261 7.31 -18.28 -8.32
CA THR A 261 8.63 -18.67 -7.82
C THR A 261 8.87 -18.15 -6.40
N LEU A 262 8.48 -16.90 -6.10
CA LEU A 262 8.56 -16.34 -4.75
C LEU A 262 7.69 -17.13 -3.77
N ARG A 263 6.45 -17.45 -4.16
CA ARG A 263 5.53 -18.25 -3.34
C ARG A 263 6.11 -19.63 -3.04
N GLU A 264 6.60 -20.34 -4.05
CA GLU A 264 7.14 -21.68 -3.88
C GLU A 264 8.43 -21.69 -3.04
N LYS A 265 9.37 -20.79 -3.34
CA LYS A 265 10.71 -20.80 -2.73
C LYS A 265 10.73 -20.24 -1.32
N MET A 266 9.90 -19.24 -1.02
CA MET A 266 9.90 -18.58 0.29
C MET A 266 8.85 -19.18 1.23
N VAL A 267 7.65 -19.49 0.72
CA VAL A 267 6.52 -19.96 1.54
C VAL A 267 6.49 -21.47 1.63
N GLY A 268 7.08 -22.17 0.66
CA GLY A 268 7.14 -23.64 0.65
C GLY A 268 5.82 -24.30 0.23
N VAL A 269 4.86 -23.54 -0.30
CA VAL A 269 3.60 -24.07 -0.82
C VAL A 269 3.67 -24.09 -2.36
N PRO A 270 3.63 -25.27 -2.99
CA PRO A 270 3.59 -25.40 -4.46
C PRO A 270 2.32 -24.77 -5.05
N ASP A 271 2.37 -24.31 -6.30
CA ASP A 271 1.19 -23.78 -7.00
C ASP A 271 0.04 -24.81 -7.12
N ALA A 272 0.38 -26.10 -7.12
CA ALA A 272 -0.59 -27.19 -7.16
C ALA A 272 -1.46 -27.31 -5.88
N ASP A 273 -1.01 -26.76 -4.76
CA ASP A 273 -1.76 -26.79 -3.50
C ASP A 273 -2.67 -25.56 -3.37
N GLN A 274 -3.92 -25.77 -3.79
CA GLN A 274 -5.00 -24.78 -3.70
C GLN A 274 -5.77 -24.85 -2.37
N GLN A 275 -5.47 -25.82 -1.50
CA GLN A 275 -6.20 -26.03 -0.24
C GLN A 275 -5.58 -25.27 0.92
N THR A 276 -4.26 -25.10 0.90
CA THR A 276 -3.55 -24.35 1.94
C THR A 276 -3.90 -22.86 1.86
N ILE A 277 -4.68 -22.39 2.85
CA ILE A 277 -5.00 -20.97 3.02
C ILE A 277 -3.76 -20.28 3.59
N ILE A 278 -3.10 -19.48 2.75
CA ILE A 278 -1.94 -18.68 3.13
C ILE A 278 -2.41 -17.24 3.32
N GLY A 279 -2.52 -16.81 4.57
CA GLY A 279 -2.80 -15.42 4.92
C GLY A 279 -1.52 -14.65 5.23
N LEU A 280 -1.55 -13.33 5.04
CA LEU A 280 -0.55 -12.44 5.60
C LEU A 280 -0.94 -12.18 7.07
N PRO A 281 -0.16 -12.66 8.07
CA PRO A 281 -0.50 -12.39 9.46
C PRO A 281 -0.42 -10.88 9.73
N ILE A 282 -1.47 -10.33 10.37
CA ILE A 282 -1.54 -8.91 10.71
C ILE A 282 -0.53 -8.51 11.82
N GLY A 283 0.05 -9.49 12.52
CA GLY A 283 1.00 -9.28 13.60
C GLY A 283 0.36 -8.72 14.87
N SER A 284 1.11 -8.71 15.97
CA SER A 284 0.64 -8.21 17.27
C SER A 284 0.31 -6.72 17.23
N GLU A 285 1.18 -5.93 16.60
CA GLU A 285 1.01 -4.48 16.47
C GLU A 285 -0.24 -4.13 15.64
N GLY A 286 -0.40 -4.80 14.49
CA GLY A 286 -1.57 -4.59 13.64
C GLY A 286 -2.85 -5.03 14.33
N LEU A 287 -2.85 -6.19 15.02
CA LEU A 287 -4.02 -6.63 15.78
C LEU A 287 -4.37 -5.66 16.92
N ALA A 288 -3.38 -5.17 17.65
CA ALA A 288 -3.62 -4.17 18.69
C ALA A 288 -4.18 -2.87 18.09
N LEU A 289 -3.74 -2.47 16.90
CA LEU A 289 -4.30 -1.33 16.18
C LEU A 289 -5.77 -1.54 15.81
N GLU A 290 -6.14 -2.70 15.26
CA GLU A 290 -7.54 -3.02 14.93
C GLU A 290 -8.41 -3.09 16.20
N LEU A 291 -7.93 -3.68 17.30
CA LEU A 291 -8.66 -3.73 18.57
C LEU A 291 -8.91 -2.33 19.14
N ARG A 292 -7.90 -1.46 19.11
CA ARG A 292 -8.06 -0.05 19.49
C ARG A 292 -9.05 0.65 18.58
N HIS A 293 -9.06 0.34 17.28
CA HIS A 293 -10.03 0.89 16.33
C HIS A 293 -11.47 0.49 16.68
N GLU A 294 -11.68 -0.76 17.08
CA GLU A 294 -13.00 -1.26 17.50
C GLU A 294 -13.37 -0.87 18.95
N TRP A 295 -12.60 0.03 19.59
CA TRP A 295 -12.76 0.44 20.99
C TRP A 295 -12.78 -0.71 22.00
N ILE A 296 -12.03 -1.78 21.72
CA ILE A 296 -11.79 -2.89 22.65
C ILE A 296 -10.65 -2.49 23.58
N ALA A 297 -10.92 -2.44 24.88
CA ALA A 297 -9.98 -1.95 25.89
C ALA A 297 -8.81 -2.90 26.21
N HIS A 298 -8.87 -4.14 25.73
CA HIS A 298 -7.88 -5.19 26.03
C HIS A 298 -6.86 -5.35 24.91
N ASP A 299 -5.61 -5.57 25.30
CA ASP A 299 -4.56 -5.95 24.35
C ASP A 299 -4.70 -7.41 23.89
N PRO A 300 -4.14 -7.78 22.72
CA PRO A 300 -4.24 -9.14 22.20
C PRO A 300 -3.76 -10.22 23.17
N THR A 301 -2.69 -9.93 23.93
CA THR A 301 -2.09 -10.84 24.90
C THR A 301 -2.97 -11.04 26.12
N GLU A 302 -3.63 -9.98 26.59
CA GLU A 302 -4.61 -10.05 27.68
C GLU A 302 -5.84 -10.86 27.28
N LEU A 303 -6.33 -10.68 26.05
CA LEU A 303 -7.47 -11.46 25.53
C LEU A 303 -7.16 -12.96 25.47
N ILE A 304 -5.93 -13.33 25.07
CA ILE A 304 -5.48 -14.72 25.07
C ILE A 304 -5.42 -15.26 26.51
N ALA A 305 -4.78 -14.52 27.42
CA ALA A 305 -4.68 -14.95 28.82
C ALA A 305 -6.06 -15.08 29.50
N LEU A 306 -7.00 -14.19 29.16
CA LEU A 306 -8.38 -14.29 29.62
C LEU A 306 -9.06 -15.54 29.05
N ALA A 307 -8.91 -15.80 27.75
CA ALA A 307 -9.49 -16.98 27.12
C ALA A 307 -8.92 -18.30 27.70
N GLU A 308 -7.62 -18.38 27.93
CA GLU A 308 -6.95 -19.54 28.53
C GLU A 308 -7.39 -19.80 29.97
N ARG A 309 -7.76 -18.75 30.70
CA ARG A 309 -8.27 -18.88 32.08
C ARG A 309 -9.70 -19.42 32.12
N GLU A 310 -10.52 -19.11 31.12
CA GLU A 310 -11.95 -19.46 31.08
C GLU A 310 -12.23 -20.80 30.35
N MET A 311 -11.21 -21.39 29.71
CA MET A 311 -11.28 -22.69 29.03
C MET A 311 -10.81 -23.85 29.93
#